data_AF-A6MZL1-F1
#
_entry.id   AF-A6MZL1-F1
#
_cell.length_a   1.000
_cell.length_b   1.000
_cell.length_c   1.000
_cell.angle_alpha   90.00
_cell.angle_beta   90.00
_cell.angle_gamma   90.00
#
_symmetry.space_group_name_H-M   'P 1'
#
loop_
_entity.id
_entity.type
_entity.pdbx_description
1 polymer ?
#
loop_
_entity_poly.entity_id
_entity_poly.type
_entity_poly.pdbx_seq_one_letter_code
_entity_poly.pdbx_strand_id
1 'polypeptide(L)'
;LQLEGIPIDEEKTITDPELLMEMMEIREAVNDANDSQTLEKIQSQIKRKLETWSHSFQEAFERRDFDRAVKATQRMRYYERAVEETIKKL
;
A
#
# COMPACT_ATOMS: atom_id res chain seq x y z
N LEU A 1 4.50 10.59 -13.35
CA LEU A 1 4.77 9.36 -14.14
C LEU A 1 4.08 9.39 -15.50
N GLN A 2 2.76 9.52 -15.59
CA GLN A 2 2.06 9.65 -16.89
C GLN A 2 2.57 10.83 -17.74
N LEU A 3 2.82 12.00 -17.11
CA LEU A 3 3.42 13.16 -17.79
C LEU A 3 4.85 12.92 -18.28
N GLU A 4 5.57 11.94 -17.71
CA GLU A 4 6.89 11.50 -18.14
C GLU A 4 6.79 10.35 -19.18
N GLY A 5 5.59 10.06 -19.68
CA GLY A 5 5.35 8.99 -20.66
C GLY A 5 5.34 7.57 -20.08
N ILE A 6 5.30 7.42 -18.76
CA ILE A 6 5.36 6.12 -18.08
C ILE A 6 3.95 5.66 -17.72
N PRO A 7 3.44 4.58 -18.35
CA PRO A 7 2.14 4.04 -18.02
C PRO A 7 2.19 3.40 -16.62
N ILE A 8 1.22 3.73 -15.79
CA ILE A 8 0.93 2.99 -14.57
C ILE A 8 -0.23 2.07 -14.92
N ASP A 9 0.04 0.78 -15.02
CA ASP A 9 -1.04 -0.20 -15.14
C ASP A 9 -1.70 -0.35 -13.77
N GLU A 10 -2.90 0.20 -13.72
CA GLU A 10 -3.72 0.33 -12.54
C GLU A 10 -4.42 -0.97 -12.14
N GLU A 11 -4.58 -1.89 -13.10
CA GLU A 11 -5.28 -3.17 -12.94
C GLU A 11 -4.32 -4.36 -12.89
N LYS A 12 -3.02 -4.14 -13.10
CA LYS A 12 -2.00 -5.18 -13.05
C LYS A 12 -2.06 -5.97 -11.75
N THR A 13 -2.25 -7.28 -11.88
CA THR A 13 -2.14 -8.23 -10.76
C THR A 13 -0.77 -8.09 -10.11
N ILE A 14 -0.72 -7.92 -8.78
CA ILE A 14 0.55 -7.98 -8.06
C ILE A 14 1.16 -9.36 -8.28
N THR A 15 2.41 -9.35 -8.72
CA THR A 15 3.27 -10.54 -8.75
C THR A 15 4.35 -10.50 -7.68
N ASP A 16 4.40 -9.44 -6.87
CA ASP A 16 5.34 -9.24 -5.76
C ASP A 16 4.93 -10.11 -4.55
N PRO A 17 5.64 -11.22 -4.29
CA PRO A 17 5.23 -12.17 -3.25
C PRO A 17 5.28 -11.59 -1.84
N GLU A 18 6.19 -10.64 -1.58
CA GLU A 18 6.30 -9.98 -0.27
C GLU A 18 5.04 -9.16 0.01
N LEU A 19 4.61 -8.38 -0.99
CA LEU A 19 3.41 -7.56 -0.87
C LEU A 19 2.16 -8.44 -0.73
N LEU A 20 2.08 -9.55 -1.47
CA LEU A 20 0.96 -10.49 -1.36
C LEU A 20 0.85 -11.09 0.04
N MET A 21 1.97 -11.57 0.60
CA MET A 21 2.04 -12.12 1.95
C MET A 21 1.61 -11.07 2.98
N GLU A 22 2.15 -9.86 2.87
CA GLU A 22 1.82 -8.75 3.76
C GLU A 22 0.33 -8.36 3.68
N MET A 23 -0.26 -8.34 2.48
CA MET A 23 -1.70 -8.08 2.32
C MET A 23 -2.56 -9.19 2.94
N MET A 24 -2.11 -10.45 2.87
CA MET A 24 -2.78 -11.56 3.54
C MET A 24 -2.73 -11.41 5.06
N GLU A 25 -1.57 -11.10 5.63
CA GLU A 25 -1.39 -10.87 7.08
C GLU A 25 -2.27 -9.73 7.58
N ILE A 26 -2.34 -8.61 6.83
CA ILE A 26 -3.21 -7.49 7.18
C ILE A 26 -4.68 -7.93 7.19
N ARG A 27 -5.12 -8.68 6.16
CA ARG A 27 -6.50 -9.17 6.10
C ARG A 27 -6.85 -10.11 7.24
N GLU A 28 -5.95 -11.00 7.59
CA GLU A 28 -6.12 -11.90 8.74
C GLU A 28 -6.24 -11.10 10.04
N ALA A 29 -5.32 -10.16 10.28
CA ALA A 29 -5.38 -9.28 11.46
C ALA A 29 -6.67 -8.46 11.52
N VAL A 30 -7.14 -7.94 10.38
CA VAL A 30 -8.43 -7.24 10.29
C VAL A 30 -9.58 -8.18 10.61
N ASN A 31 -9.60 -9.39 10.08
CA ASN A 31 -10.65 -10.38 10.33
C ASN A 31 -10.69 -10.84 11.79
N ASP A 32 -9.54 -10.98 12.45
CA ASP A 32 -9.43 -11.42 13.84
C ASP A 32 -9.71 -10.31 14.86
N ALA A 33 -9.61 -9.04 14.46
CA ALA A 33 -9.92 -7.92 15.33
C ALA A 33 -11.41 -7.91 15.73
N ASN A 34 -11.69 -7.91 17.04
CA ASN A 34 -13.05 -7.94 17.61
C ASN A 34 -13.47 -6.61 18.25
N ASP A 35 -12.60 -5.61 18.21
CA ASP A 35 -12.80 -4.31 18.84
C ASP A 35 -12.20 -3.18 17.97
N SER A 36 -12.75 -1.98 18.14
CA SER A 36 -12.34 -0.79 17.39
C SER A 36 -10.91 -0.36 17.69
N GLN A 37 -10.42 -0.56 18.91
CA GLN A 37 -9.06 -0.17 19.30
C GLN A 37 -8.01 -1.01 18.55
N THR A 38 -8.26 -2.30 18.34
CA THR A 38 -7.42 -3.18 17.54
C THR A 38 -7.44 -2.78 16.06
N LEU A 39 -8.61 -2.46 15.50
CA LEU A 39 -8.74 -1.97 14.13
C LEU A 39 -8.01 -0.63 13.92
N GLU A 40 -8.09 0.31 14.87
CA GLU A 40 -7.36 1.59 14.83
C GLU A 40 -5.83 1.40 14.86
N LYS A 41 -5.34 0.43 15.64
CA LYS A 41 -3.91 0.07 15.66
C LYS A 41 -3.45 -0.47 14.32
N ILE A 42 -4.22 -1.40 13.73
CA ILE A 42 -3.94 -1.95 12.40
C ILE A 42 -3.92 -0.81 11.37
N GLN A 43 -4.95 0.04 11.37
CA GLN A 43 -5.02 1.19 10.47
C GLN A 43 -3.80 2.12 10.62
N SER A 44 -3.37 2.38 11.85
CA SER A 44 -2.19 3.21 12.14
C SER A 44 -0.90 2.60 11.60
N GLN A 45 -0.76 1.27 11.69
CA GLN A 45 0.37 0.55 11.11
C GLN A 45 0.39 0.65 9.58
N ILE A 46 -0.76 0.44 8.93
CA ILE A 46 -0.88 0.56 7.48
C ILE A 46 -0.55 1.99 7.02
N LYS A 47 -1.05 3.01 7.71
CA LYS A 47 -0.75 4.43 7.43
C LYS A 47 0.76 4.74 7.49
N ARG A 48 1.48 4.19 8.48
CA ARG A 48 2.95 4.35 8.56
C ARG A 48 3.68 3.71 7.39
N LYS A 49 3.21 2.55 6.92
CA LYS A 49 3.76 1.91 5.72
C LYS A 49 3.50 2.75 4.48
N LEU A 50 2.30 3.30 4.35
CA LEU A 50 1.95 4.21 3.25
C LEU A 50 2.84 5.45 3.24
N GLU A 51 3.10 6.07 4.39
CA GLU A 51 4.04 7.19 4.51
C GLU A 51 5.47 6.81 4.09
N THR A 52 5.94 5.63 4.50
CA THR A 52 7.26 5.10 4.09
C THR A 52 7.35 4.94 2.57
N TRP A 53 6.32 4.39 1.94
CA TRP A 53 6.28 4.23 0.49
C TRP A 53 6.10 5.56 -0.25
N SER A 54 5.42 6.53 0.34
CA SER A 54 5.33 7.90 -0.18
C SER A 54 6.71 8.56 -0.23
N HIS A 55 7.51 8.43 0.83
CA HIS A 55 8.90 8.92 0.82
C HIS A 55 9.77 8.19 -0.20
N SER A 56 9.63 6.87 -0.31
CA SER A 56 10.35 6.07 -1.32
C SER A 56 9.97 6.49 -2.75
N PHE A 57 8.68 6.77 -3.00
CA PHE A 57 8.21 7.31 -4.28
C PHE A 57 8.83 8.67 -4.57
N GLN A 58 8.79 9.60 -3.60
CA GLN A 58 9.35 10.93 -3.77
C GLN A 58 10.84 10.86 -4.14
N GLU A 59 11.63 10.10 -3.37
CA GLU A 59 13.06 9.92 -3.63
C GLU A 59 13.30 9.34 -5.04
N ALA A 60 12.57 8.29 -5.41
CA ALA A 60 12.69 7.65 -6.71
C ALA A 60 12.34 8.61 -7.85
N PHE A 61 11.26 9.37 -7.70
CA PHE A 61 10.80 10.33 -8.69
C PHE A 61 11.80 11.47 -8.89
N GLU A 62 12.34 12.04 -7.81
CA GLU A 62 13.37 13.10 -7.86
C GLU A 62 14.65 12.62 -8.57
N ARG A 63 15.02 11.34 -8.38
CA ARG A 63 16.16 10.71 -9.05
C ARG A 63 15.88 10.23 -10.48
N ARG A 64 14.65 10.40 -10.98
CA ARG A 64 14.17 9.81 -12.24
C ARG A 64 14.29 8.29 -12.29
N ASP A 65 14.32 7.62 -11.13
CA ASP A 65 14.23 6.17 -11.00
C ASP A 65 12.75 5.76 -11.08
N PHE A 66 12.25 5.72 -12.31
CA PHE A 66 10.83 5.53 -12.54
C PHE A 66 10.34 4.10 -12.31
N ASP A 67 11.22 3.11 -12.42
CA ASP A 67 10.87 1.72 -12.07
C ASP A 67 10.54 1.61 -10.58
N ARG A 68 11.41 2.18 -9.72
CA ARG A 68 11.17 2.24 -8.29
C ARG A 68 9.95 3.10 -7.94
N ALA A 69 9.73 4.21 -8.65
CA ALA A 69 8.54 5.05 -8.46
C ALA A 69 7.23 4.31 -8.83
N VAL A 70 7.22 3.53 -9.92
CA VAL A 70 6.07 2.69 -10.29
C VAL A 70 5.82 1.63 -9.22
N LYS A 71 6.87 0.93 -8.76
CA LYS A 71 6.74 -0.08 -7.68
C LYS A 71 6.20 0.52 -6.39
N ALA A 72 6.69 1.70 -6.00
CA ALA A 72 6.20 2.41 -4.81
C ALA A 72 4.72 2.80 -4.96
N THR A 73 4.32 3.30 -6.12
CA THR A 73 2.91 3.66 -6.42
C THR A 73 1.99 2.44 -6.33
N GLN A 74 2.41 1.31 -6.91
CA GLN A 74 1.66 0.07 -6.84
C GLN A 74 1.50 -0.38 -5.37
N ARG A 75 2.58 -0.43 -4.59
CA ARG A 75 2.54 -0.80 -3.16
C ARG A 75 1.58 0.11 -2.38
N MET A 76 1.64 1.44 -2.56
CA MET A 76 0.76 2.39 -1.88
C MET A 76 -0.74 2.12 -2.12
N ARG A 77 -1.15 1.85 -3.37
CA ARG A 77 -2.54 1.53 -3.71
C ARG A 77 -3.10 0.34 -2.93
N TYR A 78 -2.27 -0.67 -2.66
CA TYR A 78 -2.73 -1.82 -1.89
C TYR A 78 -2.89 -1.52 -0.41
N TYR A 79 -2.00 -0.71 0.16
CA TYR A 79 -2.20 -0.21 1.52
C TYR A 79 -3.45 0.67 1.64
N GLU A 80 -3.77 1.50 0.64
CA GLU A 80 -5.02 2.29 0.62
C GLU A 80 -6.25 1.37 0.66
N ARG A 81 -6.28 0.32 -0.18
CA ARG A 81 -7.37 -0.68 -0.15
C ARG A 81 -7.46 -1.38 1.21
N ALA A 82 -6.32 -1.72 1.81
CA ALA A 82 -6.30 -2.34 3.14
C ALA A 82 -6.83 -1.39 4.24
N VAL A 83 -6.55 -0.08 4.15
CA VAL A 83 -7.16 0.93 5.03
C VAL A 83 -8.68 0.99 4.83
N GLU A 84 -9.17 0.97 3.59
CA GLU A 84 -10.61 0.94 3.32
C GLU A 84 -11.27 -0.32 3.91
N GLU A 85 -10.62 -1.48 3.81
CA GLU A 85 -11.10 -2.72 4.43
C GLU A 85 -11.21 -2.57 5.97
N THR A 86 -10.23 -1.95 6.64
CA THR A 86 -10.33 -1.66 8.08
C THR A 86 -11.51 -0.75 8.42
N ILE A 87 -11.73 0.29 7.61
CA ILE A 87 -12.82 1.27 7.83
C ILE A 87 -14.19 0.61 7.68
N LYS A 88 -14.34 -0.31 6.74
CA LYS A 88 -15.62 -1.03 6.52
C LYS A 88 -15.98 -1.97 7.68
N LYS A 89 -14.99 -2.40 8.47
CA LYS A 89 -15.21 -3.29 9.62
C LYS A 89 -15.43 -2.55 10.94
N LEU A 90 -14.95 -1.30 11.05
CA LEU A 90 -15.22 -0.40 12.17
C LEU A 90 -16.72 -0.07 12.26
#